data_AF-A0A932KTP6-F1
#
_entry.id   AF-A0A932KTP6-F1
#
_cell.length_a   1.000
_cell.length_b   1.000
_cell.length_c   1.000
_cell.angle_alpha   90.00
_cell.angle_beta   90.00
_cell.angle_gamma   90.00
#
_symmetry.space_group_name_H-M   'P 1'
#
loop_
_entity.id
_entity.type
_entity.pdbx_description
1 polymer ?
#
loop_
_entity_poly.entity_id
_entity_poly.type
_entity_poly.pdbx_seq_one_letter_code
_entity_poly.pdbx_strand_id
1 'polypeptide(L)' 'IILADEISPDNCRLWDVKTNEKLDKDRFRQDLGKVAEAYQEVARRLGILPEGTHETEKSK' A
#
# COMPACT_ATOMS: atom_id res chain seq x y z
N ILE A 1 26.49 -7.81 9.72
CA ILE A 1 25.10 -8.31 9.65
C ILE A 1 24.45 -7.62 8.46
N ILE A 2 23.79 -8.37 7.58
CA ILE A 2 23.10 -7.85 6.39
C ILE A 2 21.63 -8.25 6.50
N LEU A 3 20.73 -7.32 6.20
CA LEU A 3 19.29 -7.58 6.13
C LEU A 3 18.95 -8.14 4.75
N ALA A 4 18.17 -9.22 4.72
CA ALA A 4 17.66 -9.86 3.51
C ALA A 4 16.13 -9.98 3.59
N ASP A 5 15.53 -10.68 2.62
CA ASP A 5 14.08 -10.85 2.45
C ASP A 5 13.37 -9.57 1.96
N GLU A 6 12.04 -9.59 1.92
CA GLU A 6 11.23 -8.45 1.50
C GLU A 6 10.72 -7.60 2.66
N ILE A 7 10.57 -6.31 2.40
CA ILE A 7 9.86 -5.37 3.27
C ILE A 7 8.68 -4.84 2.47
N SER A 8 7.49 -5.31 2.81
CA SER A 8 6.23 -4.99 2.14
C SER A 8 5.07 -4.94 3.15
N PRO A 9 3.90 -4.39 2.77
CA PRO A 9 2.71 -4.38 3.65
C PRO A 9 2.15 -5.79 3.95
N ASP A 10 2.72 -6.85 3.37
CA ASP A 10 2.43 -8.24 3.73
C ASP A 10 3.07 -8.62 5.06
N ASN A 11 4.29 -8.13 5.29
CA ASN A 11 5.17 -8.52 6.39
C ASN A 11 5.29 -7.42 7.46
N CYS A 12 4.78 -6.22 7.16
CA CYS A 12 4.77 -5.07 8.03
C CYS A 12 3.34 -4.60 8.30
N ARG A 13 2.99 -4.40 9.58
CA ARG A 13 1.71 -3.80 9.98
C ARG A 13 1.84 -2.28 9.92
N LEU A 14 1.08 -1.64 9.03
CA LEU A 14 1.18 -0.23 8.71
C LEU A 14 -0.16 0.43 8.98
N TRP A 15 -0.23 1.26 10.01
CA TRP A 15 -1.44 1.98 10.38
C TRP A 15 -1.28 3.46 10.11
N ASP A 16 -2.31 4.08 9.56
CA ASP A 16 -2.34 5.53 9.41
C ASP A 16 -2.34 6.21 10.78
N VAL A 17 -1.41 7.13 11.00
CA VAL A 17 -1.22 7.78 12.30
C VAL A 17 -2.42 8.66 12.69
N LYS A 18 -3.15 9.21 11.72
CA LYS A 18 -4.26 10.13 11.95
C LYS A 18 -5.59 9.40 12.10
N THR A 19 -5.84 8.40 11.26
CA THR A 19 -7.13 7.69 11.18
C THR A 19 -7.11 6.32 11.86
N ASN A 20 -5.93 5.82 12.23
CA ASN A 20 -5.71 4.45 12.70
C ASN A 20 -6.19 3.38 11.70
N GLU A 21 -6.31 3.76 10.42
CA GLU A 21 -6.71 2.87 9.34
C GLU A 21 -5.56 1.91 9.01
N LYS A 22 -5.89 0.63 8.84
CA LYS A 22 -4.92 -0.40 8.45
C LYS A 22 -4.61 -0.27 6.97
N LEU A 23 -3.34 -0.20 6.61
CA LEU A 23 -2.84 -0.11 5.23
C LEU A 23 -2.05 -1.35 4.81
N ASP A 24 -2.17 -2.42 5.58
CA ASP A 24 -1.44 -3.67 5.43
C ASP A 24 -2.36 -4.85 5.10
N LYS A 25 -1.79 -6.06 4.99
CA LYS A 25 -2.49 -7.31 4.67
C LYS A 25 -3.62 -7.66 5.65
N ASP A 26 -3.66 -7.08 6.85
CA ASP A 26 -4.80 -7.29 7.76
C ASP A 26 -6.12 -6.79 7.15
N ARG A 27 -6.08 -5.89 6.17
CA ARG A 27 -7.28 -5.52 5.40
C ARG A 27 -7.91 -6.70 4.68
N PHE A 28 -7.10 -7.60 4.14
CA PHE A 28 -7.56 -8.85 3.54
C PHE A 28 -7.98 -9.85 4.63
N ARG A 29 -7.16 -10.03 5.67
CA ARG A 29 -7.45 -11.01 6.74
C ARG A 29 -8.72 -10.71 7.52
N GLN A 30 -9.14 -9.46 7.56
CA GLN A 30 -10.31 -8.98 8.32
C GLN A 30 -11.46 -8.52 7.42
N ASP A 31 -11.43 -8.86 6.13
CA ASP A 31 -12.46 -8.51 5.15
C ASP A 31 -12.80 -6.99 5.12
N LEU A 32 -11.81 -6.12 5.39
CA LEU A 32 -11.96 -4.66 5.37
C LEU A 32 -11.98 -4.08 3.94
N GLY A 33 -11.69 -4.92 2.94
CA GLY A 33 -11.63 -4.54 1.53
C GLY A 33 -10.54 -3.51 1.21
N LYS A 34 -10.55 -3.01 -0.03
CA LYS A 34 -9.64 -1.97 -0.53
C LYS A 34 -8.14 -2.24 -0.31
N VAL A 35 -7.72 -3.48 -0.52
CA VAL A 35 -6.34 -3.92 -0.25
C VAL A 35 -5.37 -3.28 -1.25
N ALA A 36 -5.73 -3.25 -2.53
CA ALA A 36 -4.88 -2.68 -3.57
C ALA A 36 -4.67 -1.17 -3.36
N GLU A 37 -5.74 -0.45 -3.02
CA GLU A 37 -5.72 0.99 -2.75
C GLU A 37 -4.88 1.32 -1.51
N ALA A 38 -4.96 0.49 -0.47
CA ALA A 38 -4.11 0.64 0.70
C ALA A 38 -2.61 0.48 0.36
N TYR A 39 -2.27 -0.48 -0.50
CA TYR A 39 -0.88 -0.71 -0.91
C TYR A 39 -0.38 0.41 -1.83
N GLN A 40 -1.24 0.91 -2.72
CA GLN A 40 -0.95 2.11 -3.52
C GLN A 40 -0.73 3.34 -2.65
N GLU A 41 -1.52 3.52 -1.59
CA GLU A 41 -1.35 4.62 -0.65
C GLU A 41 -0.02 4.52 0.10
N VAL A 42 0.39 3.32 0.51
CA VAL A 42 1.74 3.10 1.09
C VAL A 42 2.82 3.45 0.08
N ALA A 43 2.72 2.95 -1.15
CA ALA A 43 3.68 3.22 -2.21
C ALA A 43 3.77 4.72 -2.55
N ARG A 44 2.64 5.42 -2.55
CA ARG A 44 2.55 6.88 -2.77
C ARG A 44 3.24 7.65 -1.64
N ARG A 45 3.05 7.25 -0.38
CA ARG A 45 3.70 7.89 0.78
C ARG A 45 5.20 7.64 0.83
N LEU A 46 5.64 6.47 0.38
CA LEU A 46 7.06 6.15 0.25
C LEU A 46 7.71 6.79 -0.99
N GLY A 47 6.93 7.38 -1.89
CA GLY A 47 7.44 8.00 -3.12
C GLY A 47 8.03 6.99 -4.11
N ILE A 48 7.63 5.72 -4.04
CA ILE A 48 8.15 4.63 -4.89
C ILE A 48 7.27 4.35 -6.12
N LEU A 49 6.14 5.07 -6.24
CA LEU A 49 5.34 5.01 -7.46
C LEU A 49 6.07 5.74 -8.59
N PRO A 50 6.27 5.12 -9.76
CA PRO A 50 6.91 5.79 -10.89
C PRO A 50 6.07 7.00 -11.33
N GLU A 51 6.75 8.13 -11.51
CA GLU A 51 6.25 9.39 -12.08
C GLU A 51 5.74 9.13 -13.51
N GLY A 52 4.51 8.63 -13.65
CA GLY A 52 3.97 8.25 -14.97
C GLY A 52 2.61 7.54 -14.98
N THR A 53 1.97 7.29 -13.83
CA THR A 53 0.63 6.66 -13.77
C THR A 53 -0.53 7.66 -13.90
N HIS A 54 -0.37 8.67 -14.76
CA HIS A 54 -1.41 9.65 -15.11
C HIS A 54 -1.96 9.42 -16.53
N GLU A 55 -2.22 8.19 -16.97
CA GLU A 55 -2.86 7.90 -18.26
C GLU A 55 -3.38 6.45 -18.23
N THR A 56 -4.66 6.20 -17.92
CA THR A 56 -5.65 5.79 -18.96
C THR A 56 -7.05 5.58 -18.33
N GLU A 57 -7.76 6.66 -17.96
CA GLU A 57 -9.23 6.60 -17.75
C GLU A 57 -9.98 7.66 -18.58
N LYS A 58 -9.43 8.08 -19.72
CA LYS A 58 -10.17 8.87 -20.72
C LYS A 58 -9.95 8.30 -22.12
N SER A 59 -10.67 7.23 -22.44
CA SER A 59 -11.26 6.94 -23.77
C SER A 59 -11.49 5.44 -23.90
N LYS A 60 -12.66 4.97 -23.47
CA LYS A 60 -13.52 4.14 -24.30
C LYS A 60 -14.95 4.15 -23.81
#